data_AF-A0AA87MKX7-F1
#
_entry.id   AF-A0AA87MKX7-F1
#
_cell.length_a   1.000
_cell.length_b   1.000
_cell.length_c   1.000
_cell.angle_alpha   90.00
_cell.angle_beta   90.00
_cell.angle_gamma   90.00
#
_symmetry.space_group_name_H-M   'P 1'
#
loop_
_entity.id
_entity.type
_entity.pdbx_description
1 polymer ?
#
loop_
_entity_poly.entity_id
_entity_poly.type
_entity_poly.pdbx_seq_one_letter_code
_entity_poly.pdbx_strand_id
1 'polypeptide(L)' 'MTTTEKLRIEGKIETARNMFKKGFELDIVLNITELTEQELKDYGVI' A
#
# COMPACT_ATOMS: atom_id res chain seq x y z
N MET A 1 -6.08 -15.59 2.35
CA MET A 1 -5.99 -14.74 1.14
C MET A 1 -6.02 -15.64 -0.09
N THR A 2 -6.94 -15.40 -1.04
CA THR A 2 -6.94 -16.12 -2.33
C THR A 2 -5.86 -15.53 -3.24
N THR A 3 -5.43 -16.29 -4.26
CA THR A 3 -4.36 -15.84 -5.19
C THR A 3 -4.70 -14.51 -5.87
N THR A 4 -5.97 -14.27 -6.21
CA THR A 4 -6.44 -13.02 -6.81
C THR A 4 -6.33 -11.84 -5.86
N GLU A 5 -6.67 -12.05 -4.59
CA GLU A 5 -6.58 -11.02 -3.56
C GLU A 5 -5.11 -10.62 -3.29
N LYS A 6 -4.20 -11.60 -3.36
CA LYS A 6 -2.75 -11.39 -3.23
C LYS A 6 -2.20 -10.48 -4.31
N LEU A 7 -2.52 -10.79 -5.57
CA LEU A 7 -2.05 -10.02 -6.72
C LEU A 7 -2.56 -8.57 -6.68
N ARG A 8 -3.79 -8.37 -6.22
CA ARG A 8 -4.37 -7.03 -6.04
C ARG A 8 -3.64 -6.23 -4.96
N ILE A 9 -3.29 -6.85 -3.83
CA ILE A 9 -2.57 -6.19 -2.73
C ILE A 9 -1.15 -5.84 -3.15
N GLU A 10 -0.42 -6.73 -3.83
CA GLU A 10 0.95 -6.46 -4.28
C GLU A 10 1.05 -5.22 -5.19
N GLY A 11 0.12 -5.03 -6.14
CA GLY A 11 0.08 -3.82 -6.99
C GLY A 11 -0.24 -2.53 -6.21
N LYS A 12 -1.12 -2.61 -5.20
CA LYS A 12 -1.41 -1.48 -4.30
C LYS A 12 -0.20 -1.13 -3.43
N ILE A 13 0.55 -2.13 -2.97
CA ILE A 13 1.78 -1.95 -2.19
C ILE A 13 2.87 -1.25 -3.01
N GLU A 14 3.06 -1.63 -4.28
CA GLU A 14 3.99 -0.93 -5.16
C GLU A 14 3.60 0.53 -5.36
N THR A 15 2.29 0.78 -5.56
CA THR A 15 1.75 2.14 -5.67
C THR A 15 2.04 2.95 -4.40
N ALA A 16 1.77 2.40 -3.21
CA ALA A 16 2.06 3.04 -1.93
C ALA A 16 3.55 3.40 -1.78
N ARG A 17 4.47 2.48 -2.11
CA ARG A 17 5.92 2.73 -2.07
C ARG A 17 6.31 3.89 -2.98
N ASN A 18 5.75 3.95 -4.18
CA ASN A 18 6.04 5.02 -5.13
C ASN A 18 5.48 6.38 -4.67
N MET A 19 4.34 6.40 -4.01
CA MET A 19 3.77 7.61 -3.42
C MET A 19 4.63 8.13 -2.26
N PHE A 20 5.06 7.27 -1.34
CA PHE A 20 5.97 7.69 -0.26
C PHE A 20 7.30 8.23 -0.79
N LYS A 21 7.88 7.61 -1.83
CA LYS A 21 9.08 8.14 -2.51
C LYS A 21 8.87 9.55 -3.09
N LYS A 22 7.64 9.91 -3.44
CA LYS A 22 7.27 11.24 -3.93
C LYS A 22 6.89 12.23 -2.80
N GLY A 23 6.99 11.81 -1.54
CA GLY A 23 6.72 12.66 -0.38
C GLY A 23 5.24 12.78 -0.01
N PHE A 24 4.38 11.85 -0.46
CA PHE A 24 2.98 11.83 -0.07
C PHE A 24 2.84 11.44 1.41
N GLU A 25 1.90 12.10 2.10
CA GLU A 25 1.58 11.80 3.50
C GLU A 25 0.79 10.48 3.63
N LEU A 26 0.91 9.83 4.80
CA LEU A 26 0.27 8.54 5.09
C LEU A 26 -1.24 8.55 4.83
N ASP A 27 -1.96 9.58 5.28
CA ASP A 27 -3.41 9.69 5.09
C ASP A 27 -3.82 9.65 3.61
N ILE A 28 -3.06 10.35 2.76
CA ILE A 28 -3.28 10.36 1.30
C ILE A 28 -2.98 9.00 0.69
N VAL A 29 -1.92 8.33 1.13
CA VAL A 29 -1.57 6.99 0.65
C VAL A 29 -2.66 5.98 1.03
N LEU A 30 -3.13 5.99 2.27
CA LEU A 30 -4.22 5.11 2.74
C LEU A 30 -5.52 5.36 1.96
N ASN A 31 -5.86 6.64 1.72
CA ASN A 31 -7.06 7.01 0.98
C ASN A 31 -7.02 6.51 -0.48
N ILE A 32 -5.91 6.72 -1.18
CA ILE A 32 -5.79 6.37 -2.61
C ILE A 32 -5.63 4.87 -2.83
N THR A 33 -4.81 4.21 -2.00
CA THR A 33 -4.54 2.78 -2.17
C THR A 33 -5.61 1.92 -1.54
N GLU A 34 -6.44 2.49 -0.65
CA GLU A 34 -7.40 1.78 0.22
C GLU A 34 -6.74 0.64 1.00
N LEU A 35 -5.43 0.76 1.25
CA LEU A 35 -4.72 -0.12 2.16
C LEU A 35 -4.90 0.39 3.58
N THR A 36 -4.79 -0.53 4.53
CA THR A 36 -4.68 -0.20 5.94
C THR A 36 -3.23 0.06 6.31
N GLU A 37 -3.02 0.80 7.41
CA GLU A 37 -1.67 1.03 7.93
C GLU A 37 -0.98 -0.29 8.33
N GLN A 38 -1.75 -1.27 8.81
CA GLN A 38 -1.21 -2.60 9.14
C GLN A 38 -0.72 -3.33 7.90
N GLU A 39 -1.46 -3.29 6.78
CA GLU A 39 -0.99 -3.87 5.52
C GLU A 39 0.30 -3.19 5.03
N LEU A 40 0.44 -1.88 5.19
CA LEU A 40 1.70 -1.21 4.86
C LEU A 40 2.88 -1.70 5.71
N LYS A 41 2.66 -1.91 7.03
CA LYS A 41 3.67 -2.45 7.95
C LYS A 41 4.02 -3.89 7.65
N ASP A 42 3.03 -4.74 7.43
CA ASP A 42 3.21 -6.17 7.14
C ASP A 42 4.04 -6.40 5.88
N TYR A 43 3.92 -5.48 4.91
CA TYR A 43 4.69 -5.51 3.67
C TYR A 43 5.99 -4.70 3.72
N GLY A 44 6.33 -4.07 4.86
CA GLY A 44 7.56 -3.27 5.03
C GLY A 44 7.63 -2.08 4.08
N VAL A 45 6.50 -1.38 3.89
CA VAL A 45 6.42 -0.11 3.18
C VAL A 45 6.78 1.06 4.11
N ILE A 46 6.31 0.99 5.36
CA ILE A 46 6.56 1.94 6.44
C ILE A 46 7.05 1.21 7.70
#